data_AF-A0A1L8I5K6-F1
#
_entry.id   AF-A0A1L8I5K6-F1
#
_cell.length_a   1.000
_cell.length_b   1.000
_cell.length_c   1.000
_cell.angle_alpha   90.00
_cell.angle_beta   90.00
_cell.angle_gamma   90.00
#
_symmetry.space_group_name_H-M   'P 1'
#
loop_
_entity.id
_entity.type
_entity.pdbx_description
1 polymer ?
#
loop_
_entity_poly.entity_id
_entity_poly.type
_entity_poly.pdbx_seq_one_letter_code
_entity_poly.pdbx_strand_id
1 'polypeptide(L)'
;MVPPASAAVLFQDDFNDGNANGWTPQSGYNDWSVVSENGNYVYYSSSTNEARTSAGSQSWTDYSVQARVKVENFNGSNRAYVAGRYKDGNNYYAASLTGGNKLELRKKVGGSTTNLASKSYTLSPGVWYTVKLEMSGATIRMYVNGNLELSATDSSLTSGGIGLVAYKVIAKYDDVIVESAGGGTTPTPPPAPSGVTASAGDGQVTVSWNPVSSANSYNVKRATSSSGPFATIASGITSTSYTDRSVVNGTTYYYVVTAVNSAGESPASTPVSATPQSGGGGTPNPSGPIGFAALNGGTTGGEGPNRVTVYVNNGTDLQNAIKNKDPNRPLKIYVNGTITPANSPGLSKIDVKDVSNVSIVGVGTSGELNGIGIKITRASNIIIRNLKIHNVKTGEKDPITIQERPKNTGAIQNTI
;
A
#
# COMPACT_ATOMS: atom_id res chain seq x y z
N MET A 1 -19.94 -5.24 19.33
CA MET A 1 -20.57 -5.46 18.02
C MET A 1 -20.31 -4.21 17.20
N VAL A 2 -19.35 -4.25 16.28
CA VAL A 2 -19.07 -3.12 15.37
C VAL A 2 -20.21 -3.13 14.33
N PRO A 3 -20.90 -2.00 14.06
CA PRO A 3 -21.88 -1.96 12.98
C PRO A 3 -21.19 -2.30 11.66
N PRO A 4 -21.86 -2.99 10.72
CA PRO A 4 -21.27 -3.24 9.41
C PRO A 4 -20.85 -1.91 8.79
N ALA A 5 -19.64 -1.86 8.23
CA ALA A 5 -19.20 -0.69 7.49
C ALA A 5 -20.18 -0.46 6.33
N SER A 6 -20.96 0.63 6.40
CA SER A 6 -21.87 1.02 5.33
C SER A 6 -21.05 1.45 4.12
N ALA A 7 -21.41 0.96 2.93
CA ALA A 7 -20.85 1.46 1.69
C ALA A 7 -21.11 2.98 1.56
N ALA A 8 -20.12 3.74 1.09
CA ALA A 8 -20.30 5.17 0.84
C ALA A 8 -21.00 5.37 -0.51
N VAL A 9 -22.04 6.20 -0.53
CA VAL A 9 -22.71 6.60 -1.78
C VAL A 9 -21.76 7.52 -2.56
N LEU A 10 -21.40 7.12 -3.78
CA LEU A 10 -20.50 7.85 -4.68
C LEU A 10 -21.27 8.77 -5.63
N PHE A 11 -22.47 8.35 -6.02
CA PHE A 11 -23.38 9.07 -6.93
C PHE A 11 -24.78 8.53 -6.75
N GLN A 12 -25.78 9.39 -6.89
CA GLN A 12 -27.18 8.98 -6.92
C GLN A 12 -27.98 9.94 -7.80
N ASP A 13 -29.01 9.42 -8.43
CA ASP A 13 -29.97 10.20 -9.21
C ASP A 13 -31.31 9.47 -9.25
N ASP A 14 -32.34 10.07 -8.68
CA ASP A 14 -33.73 9.59 -8.72
C ASP A 14 -34.57 10.37 -9.75
N PHE A 15 -33.95 11.29 -10.49
CA PHE A 15 -34.53 12.14 -11.55
C PHE A 15 -35.74 12.99 -11.13
N ASN A 16 -36.11 13.02 -9.85
CA ASN A 16 -37.34 13.67 -9.35
C ASN A 16 -37.29 15.19 -9.38
N ASP A 17 -36.10 15.75 -9.61
CA ASP A 17 -35.90 17.17 -9.90
C ASP A 17 -36.18 17.53 -11.38
N GLY A 18 -36.64 16.55 -12.18
CA GLY A 18 -37.06 16.73 -13.56
C GLY A 18 -35.91 16.91 -14.54
N ASN A 19 -34.66 16.67 -14.14
CA ASN A 19 -33.50 16.79 -15.01
C ASN A 19 -32.54 15.60 -14.84
N ALA A 20 -31.56 15.50 -15.75
CA ALA A 20 -30.51 14.47 -15.72
C ALA A 20 -29.13 15.11 -15.57
N ASN A 21 -29.02 16.11 -14.68
CA ASN A 21 -27.75 16.78 -14.42
C ASN A 21 -26.69 15.77 -13.96
N GLY A 22 -25.49 15.85 -14.52
CA GLY A 22 -24.41 14.88 -14.26
C GLY A 22 -24.40 13.68 -15.22
N TRP A 23 -25.44 13.51 -16.05
CA TRP A 23 -25.44 12.56 -17.16
C TRP A 23 -25.02 13.19 -18.47
N THR A 24 -24.26 12.44 -19.25
CA THR A 24 -23.80 12.84 -20.59
C THR A 24 -24.24 11.79 -21.61
N PRO A 25 -25.26 12.08 -22.42
CA PRO A 25 -25.62 11.26 -23.57
C PRO A 25 -24.45 11.14 -24.55
N GLN A 26 -24.26 9.95 -25.13
CA GLN A 26 -23.22 9.76 -26.13
C GLN A 26 -23.52 10.62 -27.37
N SER A 27 -22.50 11.31 -27.89
CA SER A 27 -22.61 12.10 -29.12
C SER A 27 -23.22 11.30 -30.27
N GLY A 28 -24.18 11.93 -30.96
CA GLY A 28 -24.96 11.31 -32.05
C GLY A 28 -26.21 10.54 -31.61
N TYR A 29 -26.45 10.40 -30.30
CA TYR A 29 -27.60 9.68 -29.72
C TYR A 29 -28.31 10.53 -28.67
N ASN A 30 -28.96 11.62 -29.09
CA ASN A 30 -29.69 12.55 -28.23
C ASN A 30 -31.11 12.07 -27.86
N ASP A 31 -31.31 10.76 -27.74
CA ASP A 31 -32.63 10.16 -27.49
C ASP A 31 -32.91 9.95 -26.00
N TRP A 32 -32.24 10.72 -25.14
CA TRP A 32 -32.36 10.65 -23.69
C TRP A 32 -33.11 11.87 -23.17
N SER A 33 -34.12 11.65 -22.35
CA SER A 33 -34.88 12.73 -21.71
C SER A 33 -35.45 12.27 -20.38
N VAL A 34 -35.65 13.21 -19.45
CA VAL A 34 -36.40 12.94 -18.22
C VAL A 34 -37.88 13.19 -18.50
N VAL A 35 -38.73 12.21 -18.22
CA VAL A 35 -40.17 12.25 -18.50
C VAL A 35 -40.96 11.93 -17.25
N SER A 36 -42.13 12.56 -17.10
CA SER A 36 -43.05 12.27 -16.00
C SER A 36 -43.78 10.94 -16.26
N GLU A 37 -43.85 10.09 -15.24
CA GLU A 37 -44.59 8.83 -15.23
C GLU A 37 -45.29 8.66 -13.88
N ASN A 38 -46.63 8.68 -13.88
CA ASN A 38 -47.46 8.48 -12.68
C ASN A 38 -47.09 9.37 -11.48
N GLY A 39 -46.64 10.60 -11.73
CA GLY A 39 -46.24 11.55 -10.69
C GLY A 39 -44.79 11.40 -10.20
N ASN A 40 -44.01 10.48 -10.80
CA ASN A 40 -42.55 10.41 -10.67
C ASN A 40 -41.88 10.92 -11.94
N TYR A 41 -40.58 11.18 -11.89
CA TYR A 41 -39.78 11.39 -13.10
C TYR A 41 -38.84 10.21 -13.34
N VAL A 42 -38.64 9.86 -14.61
CA VAL A 42 -37.77 8.73 -15.00
C VAL A 42 -36.90 9.13 -16.18
N TYR A 43 -35.70 8.56 -16.25
CA TYR A 43 -34.80 8.79 -17.36
C TYR A 43 -35.07 7.81 -18.50
N TYR A 44 -35.48 8.33 -19.64
CA TYR A 44 -36.12 7.60 -20.71
C TYR A 44 -35.31 7.63 -22.00
N SER A 45 -35.33 6.52 -22.73
CA SER A 45 -34.85 6.42 -24.12
C SER A 45 -35.78 5.53 -24.95
N SER A 46 -35.98 5.88 -26.21
CA SER A 46 -36.81 5.14 -27.19
C SER A 46 -36.04 4.64 -28.42
N SER A 47 -34.71 4.58 -28.32
CA SER A 47 -33.89 4.57 -29.51
C SER A 47 -34.05 3.27 -30.28
N THR A 48 -34.15 3.40 -31.60
CA THR A 48 -34.09 2.26 -32.52
C THR A 48 -32.66 1.79 -32.77
N ASN A 49 -31.66 2.47 -32.19
CA ASN A 49 -30.25 2.13 -32.18
C ASN A 49 -29.73 1.90 -30.75
N GLU A 50 -28.42 1.71 -30.57
CA GLU A 50 -27.80 1.61 -29.24
C GLU A 50 -27.57 3.01 -28.64
N ALA A 51 -28.56 3.53 -27.91
CA ALA A 51 -28.44 4.79 -27.18
C ALA A 51 -27.77 4.59 -25.83
N ARG A 52 -26.85 5.48 -25.47
CA ARG A 52 -26.05 5.40 -24.23
C ARG A 52 -25.94 6.75 -23.57
N THR A 53 -25.84 6.74 -22.25
CA THR A 53 -25.54 7.90 -21.44
C THR A 53 -24.64 7.47 -20.28
N SER A 54 -23.78 8.37 -19.82
CA SER A 54 -22.78 8.07 -18.79
C SER A 54 -22.70 9.14 -17.72
N ALA A 55 -22.32 8.74 -16.52
CA ALA A 55 -22.12 9.63 -15.38
C ALA A 55 -20.97 9.13 -14.48
N GLY A 56 -20.62 9.93 -13.48
CA GLY A 56 -19.63 9.55 -12.47
C GLY A 56 -18.17 9.65 -12.93
N SER A 57 -17.27 9.12 -12.10
CA SER A 57 -15.82 9.30 -12.29
C SER A 57 -15.16 8.16 -13.05
N GLN A 58 -14.27 8.50 -13.98
CA GLN A 58 -13.41 7.56 -14.69
C GLN A 58 -12.36 6.87 -13.80
N SER A 59 -12.14 7.40 -12.58
CA SER A 59 -11.21 6.83 -11.60
C SER A 59 -11.81 5.74 -10.71
N TRP A 60 -13.13 5.52 -10.74
CA TRP A 60 -13.75 4.50 -9.90
C TRP A 60 -13.35 3.09 -10.37
N THR A 61 -12.89 2.28 -9.43
CA THR A 61 -12.39 0.92 -9.69
C THR A 61 -13.38 -0.13 -9.18
N ASP A 62 -13.67 -0.09 -7.89
CA ASP A 62 -14.49 -1.07 -7.17
C ASP A 62 -15.74 -0.39 -6.61
N TYR A 63 -16.89 -0.73 -7.18
CA TYR A 63 -18.18 -0.15 -6.84
C TYR A 63 -19.33 -1.05 -7.29
N SER A 64 -20.53 -0.74 -6.80
CA SER A 64 -21.75 -1.22 -7.41
C SER A 64 -22.54 -0.07 -7.99
N VAL A 65 -23.21 -0.31 -9.11
CA VAL A 65 -24.21 0.58 -9.68
C VAL A 65 -25.53 -0.18 -9.71
N GLN A 66 -26.56 0.42 -9.14
CA GLN A 66 -27.91 -0.09 -9.13
C GLN A 66 -28.84 0.93 -9.78
N ALA A 67 -29.84 0.44 -10.50
CA ALA A 67 -30.96 1.24 -10.98
C ALA A 67 -32.22 0.37 -11.04
N ARG A 68 -33.39 0.99 -10.89
CA ARG A 68 -34.63 0.39 -11.40
C ARG A 68 -34.64 0.54 -12.92
N VAL A 69 -35.00 -0.54 -13.61
CA VAL A 69 -35.05 -0.60 -15.06
C VAL A 69 -36.40 -1.16 -15.47
N LYS A 70 -37.12 -0.44 -16.34
CA LYS A 70 -38.33 -0.92 -17.00
C LYS A 70 -38.14 -0.88 -18.50
N VAL A 71 -38.54 -1.95 -19.15
CA VAL A 71 -38.42 -2.12 -20.61
C VAL A 71 -39.81 -2.39 -21.17
N GLU A 72 -40.28 -1.57 -22.11
CA GLU A 72 -41.64 -1.67 -22.65
C GLU A 72 -41.74 -2.74 -23.75
N ASN A 73 -40.62 -3.12 -24.36
CA ASN A 73 -40.59 -4.06 -25.48
C ASN A 73 -39.32 -4.93 -25.52
N PHE A 74 -39.47 -6.20 -25.14
CA PHE A 74 -38.43 -7.21 -25.35
C PHE A 74 -38.69 -7.97 -26.65
N ASN A 75 -37.94 -7.66 -27.72
CA ASN A 75 -38.03 -8.38 -28.99
C ASN A 75 -36.64 -8.92 -29.42
N GLY A 76 -36.58 -10.18 -29.83
CA GLY A 76 -35.37 -10.79 -30.38
C GLY A 76 -34.13 -10.60 -29.50
N SER A 77 -33.17 -9.83 -29.99
CA SER A 77 -31.88 -9.56 -29.32
C SER A 77 -31.79 -8.18 -28.65
N ASN A 78 -32.92 -7.48 -28.52
CA ASN A 78 -33.02 -6.15 -27.91
C ASN A 78 -32.79 -6.21 -26.40
N ARG A 79 -32.26 -5.14 -25.80
CA ARG A 79 -31.79 -5.19 -24.41
C ARG A 79 -31.65 -3.80 -23.77
N ALA A 80 -31.71 -3.79 -22.44
CA ALA A 80 -31.40 -2.64 -21.60
C ALA A 80 -30.29 -3.01 -20.62
N TYR A 81 -29.32 -2.09 -20.40
CA TYR A 81 -28.18 -2.33 -19.52
C TYR A 81 -28.13 -1.34 -18.36
N VAL A 82 -27.59 -1.82 -17.24
CA VAL A 82 -26.85 -1.00 -16.28
C VAL A 82 -25.36 -1.33 -16.48
N ALA A 83 -24.55 -0.32 -16.79
CA ALA A 83 -23.15 -0.46 -17.13
C ALA A 83 -22.22 0.15 -16.06
N GLY A 84 -21.08 -0.48 -15.88
CA GLY A 84 -20.03 -0.09 -14.95
C GLY A 84 -18.64 -0.31 -15.52
N ARG A 85 -17.65 0.30 -14.89
CA ARG A 85 -16.32 0.59 -15.45
C ARG A 85 -16.43 1.15 -16.88
N TYR A 86 -17.42 2.02 -17.08
CA TYR A 86 -17.73 2.64 -18.36
C TYR A 86 -16.70 3.73 -18.67
N LYS A 87 -15.87 3.47 -19.68
CA LYS A 87 -14.90 4.45 -20.19
C LYS A 87 -15.48 5.23 -21.36
N ASP A 88 -16.13 4.51 -22.27
CA ASP A 88 -16.74 5.04 -23.48
C ASP A 88 -17.72 3.99 -24.08
N GLY A 89 -18.37 4.32 -25.19
CA GLY A 89 -19.34 3.44 -25.86
C GLY A 89 -18.78 2.13 -26.43
N ASN A 90 -17.46 1.92 -26.33
CA ASN A 90 -16.72 0.74 -26.78
C ASN A 90 -16.07 -0.03 -25.62
N ASN A 91 -16.13 0.46 -24.38
CA ASN A 91 -15.41 -0.08 -23.23
C ASN A 91 -16.24 0.00 -21.93
N TYR A 92 -16.90 -1.10 -21.56
CA TYR A 92 -17.69 -1.22 -20.31
C TYR A 92 -18.02 -2.68 -19.94
N TYR A 93 -18.33 -2.93 -18.67
CA TYR A 93 -19.11 -4.09 -18.23
C TYR A 93 -20.60 -3.74 -18.16
N ALA A 94 -21.48 -4.73 -18.32
CA ALA A 94 -22.92 -4.52 -18.28
C ALA A 94 -23.66 -5.69 -17.62
N ALA A 95 -24.63 -5.36 -16.77
CA ALA A 95 -25.74 -6.22 -16.38
C ALA A 95 -26.91 -5.98 -17.34
N SER A 96 -27.33 -7.01 -18.08
CA SER A 96 -28.27 -6.88 -19.20
C SER A 96 -29.59 -7.60 -18.93
N LEU A 97 -30.70 -6.89 -19.13
CA LEU A 97 -32.02 -7.47 -19.34
C LEU A 97 -32.21 -7.66 -20.85
N THR A 98 -32.29 -8.91 -21.32
CA THR A 98 -32.26 -9.22 -22.75
C THR A 98 -33.55 -9.91 -23.21
N GLY A 99 -34.02 -9.52 -24.39
CA GLY A 99 -35.10 -10.20 -25.11
C GLY A 99 -34.84 -11.70 -25.25
N GLY A 100 -35.93 -12.48 -25.29
CA GLY A 100 -35.85 -13.94 -25.19
C GLY A 100 -35.63 -14.45 -23.76
N ASN A 101 -36.01 -13.66 -22.74
CA ASN A 101 -36.04 -14.04 -21.33
C ASN A 101 -34.66 -14.47 -20.78
N LYS A 102 -33.67 -13.57 -20.88
CA LYS A 102 -32.32 -13.84 -20.37
C LYS A 102 -31.75 -12.67 -19.58
N LEU A 103 -31.00 -13.03 -18.54
CA LEU A 103 -30.02 -12.14 -17.92
C LEU A 103 -28.65 -12.46 -18.52
N GLU A 104 -27.85 -11.41 -18.76
CA GLU A 104 -26.48 -11.57 -19.26
C GLU A 104 -25.54 -10.60 -18.54
N LEU A 105 -24.42 -11.12 -18.04
CA LEU A 105 -23.23 -10.34 -17.72
C LEU A 105 -22.37 -10.23 -18.97
N ARG A 106 -22.11 -9.01 -19.42
CA ARG A 106 -21.40 -8.75 -20.67
C ARG A 106 -20.21 -7.84 -20.45
N LYS A 107 -19.23 -7.94 -21.34
CA LYS A 107 -18.20 -6.91 -21.52
C LYS A 107 -18.19 -6.40 -22.94
N LYS A 108 -17.86 -5.13 -23.11
CA LYS A 108 -17.46 -4.52 -24.39
C LYS A 108 -16.04 -4.00 -24.22
N VAL A 109 -15.13 -4.40 -25.09
CA VAL A 109 -13.73 -3.94 -25.09
C VAL A 109 -13.33 -3.67 -26.54
N GLY A 110 -12.88 -2.45 -26.82
CA GLY A 110 -12.55 -2.03 -28.20
C GLY A 110 -13.73 -2.19 -29.18
N GLY A 111 -14.96 -2.06 -28.69
CA GLY A 111 -16.18 -2.21 -29.51
C GLY A 111 -16.66 -3.66 -29.68
N SER A 112 -15.82 -4.65 -29.38
CA SER A 112 -16.19 -6.07 -29.42
C SER A 112 -16.92 -6.48 -28.15
N THR A 113 -18.01 -7.23 -28.29
CA THR A 113 -18.85 -7.67 -27.16
C THR A 113 -18.64 -9.14 -26.84
N THR A 114 -18.47 -9.47 -25.55
CA THR A 114 -18.37 -10.84 -25.05
C THR A 114 -19.43 -11.08 -23.97
N ASN A 115 -20.12 -12.23 -24.03
CA ASN A 115 -20.99 -12.70 -22.95
C ASN A 115 -20.13 -13.45 -21.92
N LEU A 116 -20.08 -12.95 -20.68
CA LEU A 116 -19.30 -13.53 -19.59
C LEU A 116 -20.09 -14.62 -18.84
N ALA A 117 -21.39 -14.40 -18.64
CA ALA A 117 -22.30 -15.35 -18.03
C ALA A 117 -23.73 -15.03 -18.46
N SER A 118 -24.58 -16.06 -18.59
CA SER A 118 -25.99 -15.87 -18.91
C SER A 118 -26.86 -16.95 -18.32
N LYS A 119 -28.12 -16.63 -18.07
CA LYS A 119 -29.14 -17.61 -17.72
C LYS A 119 -30.53 -17.18 -18.17
N SER A 120 -31.44 -18.13 -18.26
CA SER A 120 -32.86 -17.85 -18.49
C SER A 120 -33.47 -17.13 -17.27
N TYR A 121 -34.31 -16.14 -17.53
CA TYR A 121 -35.03 -15.38 -16.52
C TYR A 121 -36.27 -14.75 -17.14
N THR A 122 -37.43 -14.91 -16.51
CA THR A 122 -38.69 -14.39 -17.03
C THR A 122 -38.70 -12.86 -16.93
N LEU A 123 -38.71 -12.21 -18.09
CA LEU A 123 -38.78 -10.76 -18.21
C LEU A 123 -40.13 -10.38 -18.83
N SER A 124 -40.88 -9.54 -18.11
CA SER A 124 -42.19 -9.05 -18.53
C SER A 124 -42.08 -7.61 -19.00
N PRO A 125 -42.57 -7.28 -20.20
CA PRO A 125 -42.65 -5.90 -20.67
C PRO A 125 -43.44 -5.01 -19.69
N GLY A 126 -42.99 -3.78 -19.49
CA GLY A 126 -43.64 -2.80 -18.62
C GLY A 126 -43.47 -3.05 -17.11
N VAL A 127 -42.67 -4.04 -16.71
CA VAL A 127 -42.37 -4.33 -15.31
C VAL A 127 -41.03 -3.72 -14.90
N TRP A 128 -40.99 -3.13 -13.70
CA TRP A 128 -39.77 -2.62 -13.08
C TRP A 128 -38.95 -3.76 -12.48
N TYR A 129 -37.65 -3.76 -12.76
CA TYR A 129 -36.66 -4.63 -12.16
C TYR A 129 -35.57 -3.80 -11.50
N THR A 130 -35.20 -4.10 -10.26
CA THR A 130 -34.02 -3.49 -9.64
C THR A 130 -32.78 -4.25 -10.10
N VAL A 131 -31.95 -3.64 -10.93
CA VAL A 131 -30.75 -4.26 -11.49
C VAL A 131 -29.52 -3.65 -10.83
N LYS A 132 -28.64 -4.49 -10.29
CA LYS A 132 -27.35 -4.07 -9.73
C LYS A 132 -26.19 -4.79 -10.41
N LEU A 133 -25.20 -4.02 -10.84
CA LEU A 133 -23.90 -4.52 -11.29
C LEU A 133 -22.86 -4.17 -10.22
N GLU A 134 -22.21 -5.17 -9.65
CA GLU A 134 -21.11 -5.01 -8.68
C GLU A 134 -19.79 -5.42 -9.35
N MET A 135 -18.77 -4.59 -9.20
CA MET A 135 -17.41 -4.84 -9.69
C MET A 135 -16.43 -4.66 -8.53
N SER A 136 -15.66 -5.70 -8.21
CA SER A 136 -14.62 -5.67 -7.19
C SER A 136 -13.43 -6.49 -7.63
N GLY A 137 -12.28 -5.83 -7.83
CA GLY A 137 -11.12 -6.46 -8.47
C GLY A 137 -11.48 -7.05 -9.84
N ALA A 138 -11.32 -8.36 -10.00
CA ALA A 138 -11.72 -9.08 -11.22
C ALA A 138 -13.14 -9.71 -11.13
N THR A 139 -13.79 -9.66 -9.97
CA THR A 139 -15.12 -10.24 -9.77
C THR A 139 -16.20 -9.28 -10.23
N ILE A 140 -17.14 -9.79 -11.03
CA ILE A 140 -18.26 -9.04 -11.58
C ILE A 140 -19.54 -9.81 -11.27
N ARG A 141 -20.50 -9.17 -10.60
CA ARG A 141 -21.76 -9.78 -10.17
C ARG A 141 -22.95 -8.97 -10.65
N MET A 142 -23.99 -9.68 -11.07
CA MET A 142 -25.28 -9.10 -11.41
C MET A 142 -26.32 -9.58 -10.43
N TYR A 143 -27.07 -8.63 -9.89
CA TYR A 143 -28.23 -8.89 -9.06
C TYR A 143 -29.49 -8.36 -9.75
N VAL A 144 -30.59 -9.08 -9.59
CA VAL A 144 -31.92 -8.61 -10.01
C VAL A 144 -32.88 -8.78 -8.83
N ASN A 145 -33.61 -7.71 -8.50
CA ASN A 145 -34.52 -7.65 -7.36
C ASN A 145 -33.84 -8.08 -6.04
N GLY A 146 -32.57 -7.71 -5.87
CA GLY A 146 -31.75 -8.02 -4.68
C GLY A 146 -31.09 -9.40 -4.67
N ASN A 147 -31.48 -10.32 -5.56
CA ASN A 147 -30.91 -11.67 -5.61
C ASN A 147 -29.66 -11.70 -6.49
N LEU A 148 -28.61 -12.42 -6.07
CA LEU A 148 -27.44 -12.68 -6.92
C LEU A 148 -27.85 -13.63 -8.05
N GLU A 149 -27.87 -13.13 -9.28
CA GLU A 149 -28.35 -13.91 -10.43
C GLU A 149 -27.21 -14.50 -11.26
N LEU A 150 -26.11 -13.75 -11.43
CA LEU A 150 -24.94 -14.15 -12.22
C LEU A 150 -23.64 -13.64 -11.56
N SER A 151 -22.55 -14.38 -11.75
CA SER A 151 -21.20 -13.99 -11.35
C SER A 151 -20.20 -14.41 -12.43
N ALA A 152 -19.18 -13.59 -12.68
CA ALA A 152 -18.08 -13.88 -13.59
C ALA A 152 -16.75 -13.30 -13.04
N THR A 153 -15.64 -13.73 -13.64
CA THR A 153 -14.31 -13.16 -13.37
C THR A 153 -13.74 -12.61 -14.68
N ASP A 154 -13.39 -11.34 -14.71
CA ASP A 154 -12.74 -10.68 -15.85
C ASP A 154 -11.93 -9.46 -15.38
N SER A 155 -10.76 -9.22 -16.00
CA SER A 155 -9.85 -8.13 -15.63
C SER A 155 -9.54 -7.17 -16.78
N SER A 156 -10.32 -7.21 -17.87
CA SER A 156 -10.07 -6.42 -19.08
C SER A 156 -10.29 -4.92 -18.83
N LEU A 157 -11.19 -4.56 -17.92
CA LEU A 157 -11.47 -3.17 -17.53
C LEU A 157 -11.33 -3.04 -16.02
N THR A 158 -10.52 -2.09 -15.57
CA THR A 158 -10.17 -1.92 -14.15
C THR A 158 -10.77 -0.67 -13.50
N SER A 159 -11.22 0.29 -14.32
CA SER A 159 -11.84 1.52 -13.84
C SER A 159 -12.79 2.12 -14.88
N GLY A 160 -13.67 3.01 -14.44
CA GLY A 160 -14.55 3.81 -15.28
C GLY A 160 -15.80 4.23 -14.52
N GLY A 161 -16.53 5.21 -15.07
CA GLY A 161 -17.81 5.67 -14.52
C GLY A 161 -18.94 4.68 -14.78
N ILE A 162 -20.17 5.13 -14.64
CA ILE A 162 -21.37 4.33 -14.92
C ILE A 162 -21.97 4.67 -16.29
N GLY A 163 -22.82 3.79 -16.80
CA GLY A 163 -23.64 4.09 -17.96
C GLY A 163 -24.99 3.40 -17.94
N LEU A 164 -25.97 4.02 -18.60
CA LEU A 164 -27.26 3.44 -18.90
C LEU A 164 -27.39 3.30 -20.42
N VAL A 165 -27.97 2.21 -20.88
CA VAL A 165 -27.94 1.87 -22.30
C VAL A 165 -29.22 1.18 -22.73
N ALA A 166 -29.88 1.72 -23.75
CA ALA A 166 -30.99 1.10 -24.44
C ALA A 166 -30.54 0.62 -25.82
N TYR A 167 -30.71 -0.66 -26.12
CA TYR A 167 -30.45 -1.22 -27.44
C TYR A 167 -31.75 -1.68 -28.09
N LYS A 168 -32.29 -0.83 -28.98
CA LYS A 168 -33.52 -1.09 -29.74
C LYS A 168 -34.75 -1.37 -28.85
N VAL A 169 -34.77 -0.75 -27.67
CA VAL A 169 -35.86 -0.85 -26.71
C VAL A 169 -36.31 0.54 -26.30
N ILE A 170 -37.55 0.62 -25.86
CA ILE A 170 -38.01 1.70 -25.00
C ILE A 170 -37.67 1.29 -23.57
N ALA A 171 -36.76 2.03 -22.94
CA ALA A 171 -36.30 1.78 -21.59
C ALA A 171 -36.44 3.03 -20.72
N LYS A 172 -36.80 2.79 -19.46
CA LYS A 172 -36.90 3.78 -18.39
C LYS A 172 -36.00 3.35 -17.25
N TYR A 173 -35.29 4.31 -16.70
CA TYR A 173 -34.36 4.14 -15.59
C TYR A 173 -34.73 5.08 -14.47
N ASP A 174 -34.55 4.61 -13.25
CA ASP A 174 -34.92 5.34 -12.04
C ASP A 174 -34.12 4.83 -10.84
N ASP A 175 -34.10 5.59 -9.75
CA ASP A 175 -33.37 5.29 -8.50
C ASP A 175 -31.94 4.80 -8.76
N VAL A 176 -31.16 5.56 -9.53
CA VAL A 176 -29.76 5.22 -9.77
C VAL A 176 -28.99 5.49 -8.50
N ILE A 177 -28.26 4.48 -8.02
CA ILE A 177 -27.36 4.61 -6.88
C ILE A 177 -26.04 3.90 -7.20
N VAL A 178 -24.94 4.62 -6.96
CA VAL A 178 -23.59 4.10 -7.01
C VAL A 178 -23.04 4.09 -5.61
N GLU A 179 -22.66 2.93 -5.15
CA GLU A 179 -22.03 2.75 -3.86
C GLU A 179 -20.62 2.27 -4.08
N SER A 180 -19.65 2.85 -3.36
CA SER A 180 -18.32 2.26 -3.27
C SER A 180 -18.50 0.80 -2.91
N ALA A 181 -17.77 -0.11 -3.55
CA ALA A 181 -17.82 -1.50 -3.13
C ALA A 181 -17.03 -1.51 -1.83
N GLY A 182 -17.71 -1.27 -0.71
CA GLY A 182 -17.25 -1.78 0.57
C GLY A 182 -17.14 -3.27 0.33
N GLY A 183 -15.89 -3.73 0.10
CA GLY A 183 -15.60 -4.94 -0.64
C GLY A 183 -16.60 -6.05 -0.33
N GLY A 184 -17.20 -6.65 -1.36
CA GLY A 184 -18.07 -7.82 -1.24
C GLY A 184 -17.35 -9.09 -0.76
N THR A 185 -16.24 -8.94 -0.04
CA THR A 185 -15.81 -9.84 1.01
C THR A 185 -16.16 -9.16 2.34
N THR A 186 -17.01 -9.79 3.16
CA THR A 186 -16.87 -9.57 4.60
C THR A 186 -15.37 -9.66 4.86
N PRO A 187 -14.70 -8.58 5.34
CA PRO A 187 -13.26 -8.63 5.48
C PRO A 187 -12.99 -9.87 6.33
N THR A 188 -12.08 -10.72 5.88
CA THR A 188 -11.63 -11.84 6.70
C THR A 188 -10.44 -11.35 7.52
N PRO A 189 -10.24 -11.86 8.75
CA PRO A 189 -9.03 -11.56 9.49
C PRO A 189 -7.80 -11.86 8.62
N PRO A 190 -6.71 -11.09 8.75
CA PRO A 190 -5.53 -11.30 7.93
C PRO A 190 -4.95 -12.71 8.12
N PRO A 191 -4.11 -13.23 7.19
CA PRO A 191 -3.31 -14.41 7.48
C PRO A 191 -2.30 -14.13 8.61
N ALA A 192 -1.84 -15.18 9.28
CA ALA A 192 -0.79 -15.05 10.29
C ALA A 192 0.48 -14.41 9.69
N PRO A 193 1.09 -13.42 10.36
CA PRO A 193 2.36 -12.84 9.93
C PRO A 193 3.46 -13.90 9.73
N SER A 194 4.23 -13.76 8.66
CA SER A 194 5.35 -14.64 8.30
C SER A 194 6.68 -13.91 8.43
N GLY A 195 7.79 -14.66 8.35
CA GLY A 195 9.14 -14.09 8.46
C GLY A 195 9.41 -13.41 9.80
N VAL A 196 8.69 -13.83 10.86
CA VAL A 196 8.88 -13.26 12.20
C VAL A 196 10.27 -13.64 12.70
N THR A 197 10.99 -12.66 13.23
CA THR A 197 12.31 -12.82 13.85
C THR A 197 12.36 -12.04 15.15
N ALA A 198 13.14 -12.51 16.12
CA ALA A 198 13.40 -11.81 17.37
C ALA A 198 14.92 -11.66 17.57
N SER A 199 15.37 -10.43 17.73
CA SER A 199 16.78 -10.08 17.93
C SER A 199 16.99 -9.54 19.34
N ALA A 200 17.78 -10.25 20.14
CA ALA A 200 18.15 -9.83 21.48
C ALA A 200 19.12 -8.64 21.48
N GLY A 201 18.93 -7.72 22.42
CA GLY A 201 19.88 -6.69 22.79
C GLY A 201 19.98 -6.58 24.31
N ASP A 202 20.73 -5.58 24.79
CA ASP A 202 20.85 -5.31 26.22
C ASP A 202 19.55 -4.70 26.76
N GLY A 203 18.83 -5.46 27.59
CA GLY A 203 17.55 -5.04 28.18
C GLY A 203 16.45 -4.86 27.15
N GLN A 204 16.59 -5.45 25.96
CA GLN A 204 15.58 -5.31 24.89
C GLN A 204 15.52 -6.52 23.95
N VAL A 205 14.37 -6.72 23.31
CA VAL A 205 14.20 -7.59 22.14
C VAL A 205 13.55 -6.79 21.03
N THR A 206 14.13 -6.81 19.83
CA THR A 206 13.47 -6.29 18.63
C THR A 206 12.84 -7.43 17.85
N VAL A 207 11.53 -7.39 17.69
CA VAL A 207 10.75 -8.33 16.88
C VAL A 207 10.47 -7.67 15.54
N SER A 208 10.68 -8.39 14.43
CA SER A 208 10.36 -7.90 13.09
C SER A 208 9.69 -8.98 12.24
N TRP A 209 8.89 -8.59 11.26
CA TRP A 209 8.08 -9.51 10.44
C TRP A 209 7.90 -8.98 9.02
N ASN A 210 7.41 -9.83 8.11
CA ASN A 210 7.03 -9.41 6.76
C ASN A 210 5.68 -8.68 6.79
N PRO A 211 5.49 -7.63 5.95
CA PRO A 211 4.20 -6.94 5.86
C PRO A 211 3.10 -7.89 5.35
N VAL A 212 1.91 -7.80 5.96
CA VAL A 212 0.68 -8.47 5.53
C VAL A 212 -0.20 -7.45 4.82
N SER A 213 -0.46 -7.64 3.53
CA SER A 213 -1.13 -6.65 2.66
C SER A 213 -2.54 -6.27 3.10
N SER A 214 -3.26 -7.17 3.78
CA SER A 214 -4.61 -6.94 4.29
C SER A 214 -4.66 -6.43 5.73
N ALA A 215 -3.52 -6.17 6.37
CA ALA A 215 -3.45 -5.71 7.76
C ALA A 215 -3.48 -4.17 7.85
N ASN A 216 -4.29 -3.64 8.77
CA ASN A 216 -4.25 -2.23 9.15
C ASN A 216 -3.24 -1.97 10.28
N SER A 217 -3.00 -2.97 11.13
CA SER A 217 -2.03 -2.90 12.21
C SER A 217 -1.59 -4.29 12.69
N TYR A 218 -0.67 -4.34 13.65
CA TYR A 218 -0.19 -5.57 14.27
C TYR A 218 -0.25 -5.49 15.80
N ASN A 219 -0.40 -6.65 16.43
CA ASN A 219 -0.16 -6.82 17.86
C ASN A 219 1.06 -7.73 18.06
N VAL A 220 1.87 -7.41 19.06
CA VAL A 220 3.00 -8.25 19.51
C VAL A 220 2.63 -8.83 20.86
N LYS A 221 2.72 -10.16 20.96
CA LYS A 221 2.41 -10.91 22.18
C LYS A 221 3.65 -11.66 22.67
N ARG A 222 3.81 -11.75 23.99
CA ARG A 222 4.99 -12.32 24.65
C ARG A 222 4.61 -13.36 25.69
N ALA A 223 5.43 -14.39 25.83
CA ALA A 223 5.39 -15.39 26.90
C ALA A 223 6.80 -15.70 27.44
N THR A 224 6.89 -16.33 28.61
CA THR A 224 8.13 -16.93 29.16
C THR A 224 8.21 -18.44 28.93
N SER A 225 7.21 -19.02 28.25
CA SER A 225 7.15 -20.42 27.82
C SER A 225 6.89 -20.49 26.31
N SER A 226 7.47 -21.47 25.63
CA SER A 226 7.31 -21.69 24.18
C SER A 226 5.86 -22.01 23.78
N SER A 227 5.07 -22.58 24.70
CA SER A 227 3.66 -22.93 24.50
C SER A 227 2.69 -21.85 24.98
N GLY A 228 3.19 -20.72 25.49
CA GLY A 228 2.37 -19.67 26.08
C GLY A 228 1.98 -19.93 27.55
N PRO A 229 0.95 -19.24 28.08
CA PRO A 229 0.08 -18.29 27.37
C PRO A 229 0.82 -17.01 26.94
N PHE A 230 0.47 -16.48 25.77
CA PHE A 230 1.03 -15.23 25.24
C PHE A 230 0.15 -14.04 25.63
N ALA A 231 0.75 -13.03 26.27
CA ALA A 231 0.09 -11.78 26.61
C ALA A 231 0.45 -10.68 25.59
N THR A 232 -0.53 -9.90 25.14
CA THR A 232 -0.28 -8.74 24.26
C THR A 232 0.50 -7.67 25.01
N ILE A 233 1.68 -7.30 24.49
CA ILE A 233 2.54 -6.26 25.07
C ILE A 233 2.52 -4.97 24.25
N ALA A 234 2.05 -5.03 23.00
CA ALA A 234 1.83 -3.87 22.15
C ALA A 234 0.75 -4.16 21.10
N SER A 235 -0.02 -3.13 20.73
CA SER A 235 -1.11 -3.19 19.77
C SER A 235 -1.15 -1.97 18.87
N GLY A 236 -1.77 -2.08 17.70
CA GLY A 236 -1.94 -0.95 16.78
C GLY A 236 -0.64 -0.53 16.06
N ILE A 237 0.36 -1.41 16.01
CA ILE A 237 1.64 -1.13 15.36
C ILE A 237 1.42 -1.08 13.85
N THR A 238 1.82 0.00 13.19
CA THR A 238 1.68 0.17 11.73
C THR A 238 2.98 -0.12 10.96
N SER A 239 4.11 -0.17 11.67
CA SER A 239 5.40 -0.63 11.13
C SER A 239 5.52 -2.15 11.17
N THR A 240 6.54 -2.71 10.54
CA THR A 240 6.84 -4.15 10.54
C THR A 240 7.89 -4.56 11.57
N SER A 241 8.07 -3.75 12.61
CA SER A 241 8.96 -4.02 13.72
C SER A 241 8.47 -3.39 15.03
N TYR A 242 8.91 -3.98 16.14
CA TYR A 242 8.64 -3.50 17.49
C TYR A 242 9.80 -3.84 18.43
N THR A 243 10.19 -2.92 19.31
CA THR A 243 11.22 -3.15 20.32
C THR A 243 10.59 -3.24 21.71
N ASP A 244 10.58 -4.43 22.28
CA ASP A 244 10.22 -4.65 23.69
C ASP A 244 11.41 -4.28 24.59
N ARG A 245 11.21 -3.27 25.45
CA ARG A 245 12.19 -2.80 26.45
C ARG A 245 11.82 -3.16 27.88
N SER A 246 10.78 -3.97 28.06
CA SER A 246 10.30 -4.41 29.39
C SER A 246 10.89 -5.77 29.81
N VAL A 247 11.90 -6.25 29.07
CA VAL A 247 12.53 -7.56 29.26
C VAL A 247 13.73 -7.48 30.18
N VAL A 248 13.94 -8.56 30.93
CA VAL A 248 15.10 -8.74 31.79
C VAL A 248 16.15 -9.61 31.11
N ASN A 249 17.41 -9.18 31.18
CA ASN A 249 18.55 -9.95 30.68
C ASN A 249 18.66 -11.33 31.34
N GLY A 250 19.12 -12.32 30.57
CA GLY A 250 19.22 -13.72 31.02
C GLY A 250 17.91 -14.51 30.93
N THR A 251 16.76 -13.86 30.72
CA THR A 251 15.46 -14.54 30.61
C THR A 251 15.10 -14.75 29.14
N THR A 252 14.76 -15.97 28.75
CA THR A 252 14.27 -16.27 27.40
C THR A 252 12.80 -15.88 27.28
N TYR A 253 12.50 -15.08 26.27
CA TYR A 253 11.14 -14.66 25.95
C TYR A 253 10.74 -15.22 24.59
N TYR A 254 9.47 -15.62 24.48
CA TYR A 254 8.86 -16.10 23.25
C TYR A 254 7.89 -15.04 22.74
N TYR A 255 7.92 -14.78 21.44
CA TYR A 255 7.09 -13.77 20.78
C TYR A 255 6.28 -14.39 19.65
N VAL A 256 5.04 -13.93 19.54
CA VAL A 256 4.20 -14.12 18.36
C VAL A 256 3.66 -12.77 17.91
N VAL A 257 3.40 -12.66 16.61
CA VAL A 257 2.80 -11.46 16.02
C VAL A 257 1.47 -11.87 15.39
N THR A 258 0.46 -11.03 15.57
CA THR A 258 -0.84 -11.13 14.90
C THR A 258 -1.06 -9.87 14.08
N ALA A 259 -1.69 -10.02 12.91
CA ALA A 259 -2.14 -8.93 12.07
C ALA A 259 -3.60 -8.61 12.37
N VAL A 260 -3.99 -7.35 12.26
CA VAL A 260 -5.34 -6.87 12.58
C VAL A 260 -5.87 -6.05 11.42
N ASN A 261 -7.12 -6.29 11.04
CA ASN A 261 -7.87 -5.42 10.15
C ASN A 261 -9.29 -5.20 10.68
N SER A 262 -10.15 -4.56 9.88
CA SER A 262 -11.56 -4.32 10.24
C SER A 262 -12.39 -5.59 10.48
N ALA A 263 -11.92 -6.77 10.03
CA ALA A 263 -12.56 -8.06 10.29
C ALA A 263 -12.24 -8.67 11.65
N GLY A 264 -11.10 -8.30 12.23
CA GLY A 264 -10.56 -8.94 13.43
C GLY A 264 -9.07 -9.25 13.35
N GLU A 265 -8.62 -10.00 14.34
CA GLU A 265 -7.22 -10.40 14.54
C GLU A 265 -6.95 -11.75 13.86
N SER A 266 -5.79 -11.87 13.20
CA SER A 266 -5.31 -13.09 12.58
C SER A 266 -5.00 -14.18 13.62
N PRO A 267 -4.85 -15.46 13.21
CA PRO A 267 -4.05 -16.41 13.98
C PRO A 267 -2.65 -15.87 14.27
N ALA A 268 -2.05 -16.32 15.36
CA ALA A 268 -0.67 -15.97 15.72
C ALA A 268 0.35 -16.57 14.74
N SER A 269 1.45 -15.85 14.51
CA SER A 269 2.61 -16.39 13.81
C SER A 269 3.19 -17.62 14.53
N THR A 270 4.10 -18.35 13.87
CA THR A 270 4.96 -19.30 14.57
C THR A 270 5.78 -18.54 15.64
N PRO A 271 5.89 -19.07 16.87
CA PRO A 271 6.62 -18.41 17.93
C PRO A 271 8.12 -18.38 17.63
N VAL A 272 8.73 -17.22 17.89
CA VAL A 272 10.18 -17.03 17.89
C VAL A 272 10.65 -16.72 19.30
N SER A 273 11.92 -16.94 19.60
CA SER A 273 12.47 -16.67 20.92
C SER A 273 13.73 -15.82 20.85
N ALA A 274 13.97 -15.07 21.92
CA ALA A 274 15.20 -14.33 22.13
C ALA A 274 15.49 -14.23 23.64
N THR A 275 16.77 -14.28 23.99
CA THR A 275 17.25 -14.10 25.36
C THR A 275 18.09 -12.83 25.40
N PRO A 276 17.54 -11.68 25.83
CA PRO A 276 18.31 -10.47 26.11
C PRO A 276 19.50 -10.80 26.99
N GLN A 277 20.64 -10.20 26.71
CA GLN A 277 21.84 -10.36 27.52
C GLN A 277 22.33 -8.97 27.87
N SER A 278 22.67 -8.78 29.14
CA SER A 278 23.39 -7.56 29.52
C SER A 278 24.69 -7.59 28.74
N GLY A 279 25.09 -6.48 28.13
CA GLY A 279 26.23 -6.40 27.23
C GLY A 279 27.51 -6.93 27.88
N GLY A 280 27.71 -8.25 27.81
CA GLY A 280 28.80 -9.01 28.37
C GLY A 280 29.26 -10.00 27.30
N GLY A 281 30.32 -9.62 26.59
CA GLY A 281 31.13 -10.43 25.66
C GLY A 281 30.52 -11.70 25.09
N GLY A 282 29.77 -11.59 23.98
CA GLY A 282 29.38 -12.72 23.13
C GLY A 282 29.13 -12.25 21.70
N THR A 283 29.91 -12.75 20.74
CA THR A 283 30.01 -12.28 19.35
C THR A 283 28.78 -12.61 18.48
N PRO A 284 28.14 -11.65 17.80
CA PRO A 284 27.17 -11.94 16.75
C PRO A 284 27.85 -12.22 15.40
N ASN A 285 27.60 -13.40 14.86
CA ASN A 285 27.89 -13.83 13.48
C ASN A 285 27.11 -12.94 12.48
N PRO A 286 27.70 -12.51 11.33
CA PRO A 286 27.14 -11.49 10.47
C PRO A 286 26.29 -12.11 9.35
N SER A 287 24.99 -11.80 9.31
CA SER A 287 24.25 -11.80 8.05
C SER A 287 24.67 -10.54 7.27
N GLY A 288 25.61 -10.75 6.35
CA GLY A 288 26.52 -9.72 5.86
C GLY A 288 25.95 -8.63 4.95
N PRO A 289 26.77 -7.61 4.61
CA PRO A 289 26.42 -6.54 3.67
C PRO A 289 26.72 -6.94 2.21
N ILE A 290 25.76 -6.70 1.30
CA ILE A 290 26.00 -6.69 -0.14
C ILE A 290 26.71 -5.36 -0.50
N GLY A 291 27.93 -5.46 -1.03
CA GLY A 291 28.83 -4.37 -1.44
C GLY A 291 30.30 -4.85 -1.42
N PHE A 292 31.27 -4.12 -1.98
CA PHE A 292 32.69 -4.52 -2.17
C PHE A 292 33.41 -5.15 -0.95
N ALA A 293 32.86 -5.10 0.25
CA ALA A 293 33.27 -5.90 1.42
C ALA A 293 33.18 -7.43 1.19
N ALA A 294 32.34 -7.91 0.27
CA ALA A 294 32.17 -9.33 -0.03
C ALA A 294 33.25 -9.92 -0.96
N LEU A 295 34.17 -9.12 -1.51
CA LEU A 295 35.22 -9.56 -2.44
C LEU A 295 36.56 -9.87 -1.74
N ASN A 296 36.55 -10.36 -0.49
CA ASN A 296 37.76 -10.71 0.26
C ASN A 296 38.79 -9.55 0.41
N GLY A 297 38.36 -8.29 0.32
CA GLY A 297 39.23 -7.11 0.39
C GLY A 297 39.55 -6.61 1.80
N GLY A 298 39.08 -7.28 2.86
CA GLY A 298 39.46 -7.00 4.25
C GLY A 298 38.98 -5.64 4.82
N THR A 299 37.97 -5.00 4.22
CA THR A 299 37.40 -3.74 4.74
C THR A 299 36.15 -3.99 5.59
N THR A 300 36.32 -4.02 6.91
CA THR A 300 35.22 -4.15 7.88
C THR A 300 34.72 -2.81 8.42
N GLY A 301 35.47 -1.72 8.24
CA GLY A 301 35.17 -0.43 8.86
C GLY A 301 35.15 -0.54 10.39
N GLY A 302 34.17 0.12 10.99
CA GLY A 302 33.81 0.03 12.41
C GLY A 302 33.11 -1.26 12.83
N GLU A 303 33.04 -2.26 11.95
CA GLU A 303 32.52 -3.58 12.31
C GLU A 303 33.62 -4.45 12.92
N GLY A 304 33.23 -5.22 13.93
CA GLY A 304 34.09 -6.17 14.63
C GLY A 304 33.63 -6.40 16.07
N PRO A 305 34.26 -7.36 16.77
CA PRO A 305 34.00 -7.61 18.18
C PRO A 305 34.32 -6.36 19.01
N ASN A 306 33.57 -6.17 20.11
CA ASN A 306 33.75 -5.07 21.05
C ASN A 306 33.63 -3.66 20.44
N ARG A 307 32.99 -3.50 19.27
CA ARG A 307 32.82 -2.17 18.66
C ARG A 307 32.15 -1.18 19.60
N VAL A 308 32.55 0.08 19.51
CA VAL A 308 31.84 1.21 20.10
C VAL A 308 30.81 1.70 19.07
N THR A 309 29.56 1.92 19.49
CA THR A 309 28.51 2.48 18.63
C THR A 309 28.09 3.84 19.17
N VAL A 310 28.06 4.86 18.32
CA VAL A 310 27.69 6.24 18.68
C VAL A 310 26.61 6.74 17.73
N TYR A 311 25.65 7.51 18.24
CA TYR A 311 24.65 8.22 17.43
C TYR A 311 24.90 9.72 17.56
N VAL A 312 24.91 10.43 16.44
CA VAL A 312 25.20 11.86 16.40
C VAL A 312 24.22 12.59 15.49
N ASN A 313 23.94 13.84 15.81
CA ASN A 313 23.09 14.74 15.01
C ASN A 313 23.76 16.11 14.75
N ASN A 314 25.02 16.28 15.16
CA ASN A 314 25.81 17.49 14.99
C ASN A 314 27.28 17.13 14.71
N GLY A 315 28.03 18.04 14.12
CA GLY A 315 29.40 17.75 13.68
C GLY A 315 30.42 17.76 14.81
N THR A 316 30.17 18.49 15.89
CA THR A 316 31.04 18.47 17.08
C THR A 316 31.09 17.07 17.69
N ASP A 317 29.94 16.43 17.88
CA ASP A 317 29.86 15.08 18.43
C ASP A 317 30.43 14.04 17.49
N LEU A 318 30.19 14.19 16.18
CA LEU A 318 30.81 13.33 15.16
C LEU A 318 32.33 13.42 15.22
N GLN A 319 32.90 14.63 15.27
CA GLN A 319 34.33 14.86 15.35
C GLN A 319 34.93 14.34 16.66
N ASN A 320 34.23 14.53 17.79
CA ASN A 320 34.65 14.05 19.09
C ASN A 320 34.65 12.52 19.16
N ALA A 321 33.64 11.86 18.60
CA ALA A 321 33.59 10.40 18.54
C ALA A 321 34.80 9.82 17.77
N ILE A 322 35.17 10.44 16.65
CA ILE A 322 36.35 10.03 15.87
C ILE A 322 37.65 10.31 16.64
N LYS A 323 37.78 11.51 17.22
CA LYS A 323 38.99 11.94 17.94
C LYS A 323 39.25 11.11 19.19
N ASN A 324 38.19 10.75 19.91
CA ASN A 324 38.25 9.97 21.15
C ASN A 324 38.11 8.47 20.91
N LYS A 325 38.24 8.02 19.65
CA LYS A 325 38.17 6.60 19.32
C LYS A 325 39.25 5.84 20.08
N ASP A 326 38.84 4.78 20.76
CA ASP A 326 39.75 3.76 21.29
C ASP A 326 40.47 3.04 20.12
N PRO A 327 41.81 3.08 20.04
CA PRO A 327 42.56 2.40 18.98
C PRO A 327 42.30 0.89 18.89
N ASN A 328 41.97 0.25 20.02
CA ASN A 328 41.79 -1.20 20.11
C ASN A 328 40.37 -1.67 19.80
N ARG A 329 39.42 -0.75 19.64
CA ARG A 329 38.02 -1.08 19.41
C ARG A 329 37.54 -0.50 18.09
N PRO A 330 36.80 -1.25 17.25
CA PRO A 330 36.13 -0.68 16.08
C PRO A 330 35.14 0.41 16.50
N LEU A 331 34.93 1.43 15.66
CA LEU A 331 33.98 2.52 15.95
C LEU A 331 32.94 2.64 14.84
N LYS A 332 31.66 2.50 15.19
CA LYS A 332 30.54 2.73 14.29
C LYS A 332 29.74 3.95 14.73
N ILE A 333 29.60 4.91 13.83
CA ILE A 333 28.89 6.17 14.07
C ILE A 333 27.67 6.21 13.16
N TYR A 334 26.52 6.46 13.77
CA TYR A 334 25.25 6.66 13.08
C TYR A 334 24.93 8.16 13.04
N VAL A 335 24.85 8.72 11.83
CA VAL A 335 24.43 10.12 11.62
C VAL A 335 22.92 10.16 11.46
N ASN A 336 22.23 10.73 12.43
CA ASN A 336 20.78 10.81 12.49
C ASN A 336 20.32 12.28 12.42
N GLY A 337 20.30 12.84 11.22
CA GLY A 337 19.96 14.23 10.95
C GLY A 337 21.01 14.95 10.11
N THR A 338 20.80 16.26 9.94
CA THR A 338 21.64 17.11 9.08
C THR A 338 22.75 17.80 9.88
N ILE A 339 23.99 17.46 9.56
CA ILE A 339 25.19 18.13 10.06
C ILE A 339 25.51 19.31 9.14
N THR A 340 25.70 20.49 9.74
CA THR A 340 25.99 21.75 9.06
C THR A 340 27.13 22.50 9.75
N PRO A 341 27.76 23.50 9.12
CA PRO A 341 28.72 24.36 9.82
C PRO A 341 28.16 25.00 11.10
N ALA A 342 26.86 25.31 11.14
CA ALA A 342 26.22 25.94 12.30
C ALA A 342 26.21 25.02 13.54
N ASN A 343 26.03 23.71 13.35
CA ASN A 343 26.12 22.71 14.43
C ASN A 343 27.49 22.00 14.48
N SER A 344 28.50 22.64 13.89
CA SER A 344 29.89 22.16 13.86
C SER A 344 30.86 23.32 14.16
N PRO A 345 30.64 24.11 15.23
CA PRO A 345 31.43 25.31 15.48
C PRO A 345 32.93 25.00 15.55
N GLY A 346 33.73 25.80 14.84
CA GLY A 346 35.19 25.63 14.75
C GLY A 346 35.66 24.52 13.81
N LEU A 347 34.75 23.75 13.21
CA LEU A 347 35.08 22.72 12.23
C LEU A 347 34.86 23.25 10.81
N SER A 348 35.91 23.20 10.00
CA SER A 348 35.81 23.45 8.55
C SER A 348 35.52 22.17 7.74
N LYS A 349 35.69 21.01 8.38
CA LYS A 349 35.55 19.64 7.84
C LYS A 349 35.44 18.65 9.00
N ILE A 350 34.98 17.43 8.70
CA ILE A 350 35.07 16.29 9.62
C ILE A 350 36.36 15.53 9.31
N ASP A 351 37.32 15.55 10.24
CA ASP A 351 38.61 14.88 10.12
C ASP A 351 38.54 13.43 10.63
N VAL A 352 38.65 12.48 9.70
CA VAL A 352 38.93 11.05 9.95
C VAL A 352 40.42 10.83 9.80
N LYS A 353 41.16 11.15 10.86
CA LYS A 353 42.62 11.26 10.84
C LYS A 353 43.28 10.35 11.86
N ASP A 354 44.34 9.66 11.45
CA ASP A 354 45.16 8.81 12.33
C ASP A 354 44.35 7.73 13.08
N VAL A 355 43.26 7.25 12.47
CA VAL A 355 42.35 6.24 13.03
C VAL A 355 42.21 5.05 12.10
N SER A 356 41.85 3.90 12.68
CA SER A 356 41.51 2.70 11.92
C SER A 356 40.18 2.11 12.37
N ASN A 357 39.54 1.32 11.51
CA ASN A 357 38.32 0.57 11.81
C ASN A 357 37.16 1.50 12.21
N VAL A 358 36.77 2.39 11.28
CA VAL A 358 35.68 3.36 11.50
C VAL A 358 34.60 3.20 10.43
N SER A 359 33.35 3.17 10.85
CA SER A 359 32.17 3.23 9.97
C SER A 359 31.36 4.47 10.29
N ILE A 360 31.10 5.33 9.32
CA ILE A 360 30.16 6.46 9.42
C ILE A 360 28.97 6.16 8.53
N VAL A 361 27.79 6.01 9.13
CA VAL A 361 26.59 5.51 8.44
C VAL A 361 25.41 6.44 8.70
N GLY A 362 24.76 6.96 7.65
CA GLY A 362 23.52 7.71 7.84
C GLY A 362 22.35 6.80 8.22
N VAL A 363 21.46 7.29 9.07
CA VAL A 363 20.24 6.60 9.50
C VAL A 363 19.10 6.86 8.52
N GLY A 364 18.51 5.81 7.96
CA GLY A 364 17.38 5.93 7.02
C GLY A 364 17.71 6.87 5.86
N THR A 365 16.86 7.87 5.63
CA THR A 365 17.05 8.94 4.63
C THR A 365 17.57 10.24 5.24
N SER A 366 17.81 10.27 6.55
CA SER A 366 18.08 11.48 7.35
C SER A 366 19.56 11.79 7.56
N GLY A 367 20.48 10.87 7.20
CA GLY A 367 21.91 11.11 7.33
C GLY A 367 22.44 12.08 6.27
N GLU A 368 22.77 13.30 6.68
CA GLU A 368 23.16 14.37 5.77
C GLU A 368 24.29 15.23 6.34
N LEU A 369 25.27 15.59 5.52
CA LEU A 369 26.24 16.65 5.74
C LEU A 369 26.01 17.73 4.66
N ASN A 370 25.58 18.89 5.09
CA ASN A 370 25.24 20.01 4.20
C ASN A 370 26.10 21.21 4.55
N GLY A 371 27.00 21.59 3.66
CA GLY A 371 27.95 22.69 3.92
C GLY A 371 29.33 22.26 4.36
N ILE A 372 29.49 21.01 4.82
CA ILE A 372 30.73 20.49 5.42
C ILE A 372 31.11 19.12 4.83
N GLY A 373 32.39 18.92 4.52
CA GLY A 373 32.91 17.68 3.92
C GLY A 373 33.66 16.79 4.91
N ILE A 374 34.02 15.58 4.49
CA ILE A 374 34.82 14.63 5.27
C ILE A 374 36.23 14.53 4.69
N LYS A 375 37.26 14.68 5.52
CA LYS A 375 38.65 14.47 5.12
C LYS A 375 39.22 13.23 5.81
N ILE A 376 39.76 12.32 5.01
CA ILE A 376 40.40 11.09 5.45
C ILE A 376 41.91 11.26 5.29
N THR A 377 42.67 11.13 6.37
CA THR A 377 44.13 11.32 6.35
C THR A 377 44.83 10.29 7.22
N ARG A 378 45.77 9.52 6.64
CA ARG A 378 46.51 8.46 7.37
C ARG A 378 45.59 7.52 8.18
N ALA A 379 44.41 7.23 7.63
CA ALA A 379 43.43 6.36 8.23
C ALA A 379 43.32 5.04 7.43
N SER A 380 42.88 3.98 8.09
CA SER A 380 42.75 2.66 7.45
C SER A 380 41.45 1.96 7.83
N ASN A 381 40.94 1.13 6.93
CA ASN A 381 39.69 0.40 7.14
C ASN A 381 38.53 1.35 7.53
N ILE A 382 38.21 2.27 6.62
CA ILE A 382 37.17 3.29 6.80
C ILE A 382 36.03 3.00 5.85
N ILE A 383 34.80 3.00 6.39
CA ILE A 383 33.56 2.88 5.64
C ILE A 383 32.74 4.15 5.85
N ILE A 384 32.30 4.77 4.77
CA ILE A 384 31.27 5.81 4.78
C ILE A 384 30.13 5.32 3.91
N ARG A 385 28.91 5.31 4.46
CA ARG A 385 27.74 4.71 3.79
C ARG A 385 26.45 5.47 4.10
N ASN A 386 25.53 5.48 3.13
CA ASN A 386 24.18 5.99 3.30
C ASN A 386 24.13 7.43 3.83
N LEU A 387 25.03 8.28 3.33
CA LEU A 387 25.21 9.65 3.81
C LEU A 387 25.14 10.60 2.62
N LYS A 388 24.22 11.55 2.66
CA LYS A 388 24.17 12.64 1.67
C LYS A 388 25.22 13.67 2.05
N ILE A 389 26.11 14.02 1.13
CA ILE A 389 27.12 15.07 1.36
C ILE A 389 27.04 16.05 0.19
N HIS A 390 26.67 17.29 0.47
CA HIS A 390 26.49 18.30 -0.57
C HIS A 390 26.73 19.72 -0.07
N ASN A 391 26.80 20.64 -1.03
CA ASN A 391 27.03 22.07 -0.80
C ASN A 391 28.27 22.36 0.05
N VAL A 392 29.32 21.54 -0.03
CA VAL A 392 30.52 21.71 0.81
C VAL A 392 31.20 23.03 0.47
N LYS A 393 31.09 23.99 1.38
CA LYS A 393 31.54 25.38 1.20
C LYS A 393 32.76 25.72 2.06
N THR A 394 33.11 24.84 3.01
CA THR A 394 34.22 25.01 3.96
C THR A 394 35.24 23.89 3.80
N GLY A 395 36.46 24.10 4.31
CA GLY A 395 37.53 23.10 4.25
C GLY A 395 38.06 22.92 2.83
N GLU A 396 38.22 21.66 2.39
CA GLU A 396 38.80 21.30 1.09
C GLU A 396 37.83 21.52 -0.10
N LYS A 397 36.57 21.90 0.18
CA LYS A 397 35.49 22.11 -0.81
C LYS A 397 35.03 20.86 -1.58
N ASP A 398 35.68 19.72 -1.37
CA ASP A 398 35.20 18.42 -1.84
C ASP A 398 34.30 17.75 -0.78
N PRO A 399 33.26 16.99 -1.20
CA PRO A 399 32.45 16.17 -0.30
C PRO A 399 33.27 15.17 0.52
N ILE A 400 34.23 14.51 -0.12
CA ILE A 400 35.16 13.58 0.51
C ILE A 400 36.56 13.83 -0.06
N THR A 401 37.51 14.15 0.81
CA THR A 401 38.94 14.28 0.45
C THR A 401 39.73 13.15 1.08
N ILE A 402 40.61 12.52 0.30
CA ILE A 402 41.47 11.41 0.74
C ILE A 402 42.93 11.82 0.55
N GLN A 403 43.73 11.84 1.62
CA GLN A 403 45.12 12.32 1.59
C GLN A 403 46.07 11.42 2.40
N GLU A 404 47.35 11.43 2.04
CA GLU A 404 48.48 10.82 2.78
C GLU A 404 48.31 9.32 3.11
N ARG A 405 48.55 8.46 2.11
CA ARG A 405 48.65 6.98 2.19
C ARG A 405 47.56 6.26 3.03
N PRO A 406 46.25 6.51 2.80
CA PRO A 406 45.21 5.68 3.38
C PRO A 406 45.25 4.27 2.79
N LYS A 407 45.05 3.25 3.63
CA LYS A 407 45.03 1.84 3.22
C LYS A 407 43.64 1.27 3.44
N ASN A 408 43.11 0.54 2.46
CA ASN A 408 41.81 -0.13 2.54
C ASN A 408 40.67 0.83 2.91
N THR A 409 40.51 1.90 2.12
CA THR A 409 39.40 2.85 2.29
C THR A 409 38.33 2.55 1.24
N GLY A 410 37.09 2.32 1.69
CA GLY A 410 35.93 2.08 0.82
C GLY A 410 34.91 3.19 1.04
N ALA A 411 34.86 4.16 0.13
CA ALA A 411 33.77 5.13 0.07
C ALA A 411 32.72 4.61 -0.92
N ILE A 412 31.61 4.07 -0.43
CA ILE A 412 30.48 3.71 -1.31
C ILE A 412 29.48 4.85 -1.22
N GLN A 413 29.55 5.73 -2.21
CA GLN A 413 28.59 6.80 -2.42
C GLN A 413 27.33 6.17 -3.03
N ASN A 414 26.26 5.98 -2.24
CA ASN A 414 24.93 5.82 -2.80
C ASN A 414 24.40 7.23 -3.07
N THR A 415 24.63 7.71 -4.28
CA THR A 415 23.99 8.90 -4.81
C THR A 415 22.50 8.62 -4.98
N ILE A 416 21.64 9.47 -4.43
CA ILE A 416 20.40 9.87 -5.08
C ILE A 416 20.59 11.33 -5.42
#